data_AF-A0A7J0C402-F1
#
_entry.id   AF-A0A7J0C402-F1
#
_cell.length_a   1.000
_cell.length_b   1.000
_cell.length_c   1.000
_cell.angle_alpha   90.00
_cell.angle_beta   90.00
_cell.angle_gamma   90.00
#
_symmetry.space_group_name_H-M   'P 1'
#
loop_
_entity.id
_entity.type
_entity.pdbx_description
1 polymer ?
#
loop_
_entity_poly.entity_id
_entity_poly.type
_entity_poly.pdbx_seq_one_letter_code
_entity_poly.pdbx_strand_id
1 'polypeptide(L)' 'MLEGPAGRFGARGEAQSLYVQDPDGNTVELRWYPQDVTE' A
#
# COMPACT_ATOMS: atom_id res chain seq x y z
N MET A 1 4.53 2.20 13.81
CA MET A 1 5.08 3.11 12.78
C MET A 1 4.06 3.17 11.65
N LEU A 2 3.77 4.35 11.13
CA LEU A 2 2.84 4.56 10.02
C LEU A 2 3.60 5.30 8.92
N GLU A 3 3.72 4.70 7.75
CA GLU A 3 4.41 5.31 6.61
C GLU A 3 3.51 5.30 5.37
N GLY A 4 3.22 6.49 4.83
CA GLY A 4 2.37 6.69 3.65
C GLY A 4 1.26 7.72 3.90
N PRO A 5 0.43 8.05 2.89
CA PRO A 5 0.36 7.44 1.55
C PRO A 5 1.55 7.81 0.66
N ALA A 6 2.17 6.84 0.00
CA ALA A 6 3.28 7.07 -0.92
C ALA A 6 3.14 6.25 -2.22
N GLY A 7 3.65 6.78 -3.33
CA GLY A 7 3.77 6.05 -4.59
C GLY A 7 4.81 4.94 -4.47
N ARG A 8 4.44 3.70 -4.84
CA ARG A 8 5.30 2.52 -4.83
C ARG A 8 5.01 1.65 -6.05
N PHE A 9 6.03 0.97 -6.57
CA PHE A 9 5.88 0.04 -7.68
C PHE A 9 5.47 -1.35 -7.18
N GLY A 10 4.40 -1.89 -7.75
CA GLY A 10 3.82 -3.19 -7.43
C GLY A 10 3.66 -4.12 -8.63
N ALA A 11 3.01 -5.26 -8.41
CA ALA A 11 2.80 -6.29 -9.42
C ALA A 11 2.03 -5.79 -10.67
N ARG A 12 1.20 -4.75 -10.53
CA ARG A 12 0.44 -4.14 -11.64
C ARG A 12 0.97 -2.75 -12.03
N GLY A 13 2.18 -2.39 -11.63
CA GLY A 13 2.76 -1.05 -11.87
C GLY A 13 2.66 -0.12 -10.66
N GLU A 14 2.59 1.19 -10.91
CA GLU A 14 2.52 2.23 -9.87
C GLU A 14 1.24 2.11 -9.04
N ALA A 15 1.38 2.21 -7.71
CA ALA A 15 0.31 2.09 -6.74
C ALA A 15 0.50 3.08 -5.59
N GLN A 16 -0.58 3.30 -4.83
CA GLN A 16 -0.51 4.02 -3.56
C GLN A 16 -0.45 2.99 -2.42
N SER A 17 0.54 3.16 -1.54
CA SER A 17 0.77 2.25 -0.42
C SER A 17 0.77 2.95 0.92
N LEU A 18 0.28 2.25 1.95
CA LEU A 18 0.34 2.59 3.36
C LEU A 18 0.90 1.39 4.14
N TYR A 19 1.92 1.62 4.95
CA TYR A 19 2.53 0.61 5.80
C TYR A 19 2.10 0.80 7.25
N VAL A 20 1.65 -0.28 7.89
CA VAL A 20 1.24 -0.32 9.29
C VAL A 20 1.94 -1.47 10.02
N GLN A 21 2.18 -1.28 11.32
CA GLN A 21 2.56 -2.37 12.23
C GLN A 21 1.28 -2.95 12.84
N ASP A 22 1.10 -4.26 12.78
CA ASP A 22 0.07 -4.95 13.57
C ASP A 22 0.53 -5.16 15.03
N PRO A 23 -0.36 -5.58 15.96
CA PRO A 23 0.01 -5.82 17.36
C PRO A 23 1.07 -6.90 17.59
N ASP A 24 1.21 -7.83 16.65
CA ASP A 24 2.20 -8.91 16.70
C ASP A 24 3.57 -8.45 16.16
N GLY A 25 3.65 -7.24 15.61
CA GLY A 25 4.86 -6.64 15.06
C GLY A 25 5.15 -7.02 13.61
N ASN A 26 4.16 -7.52 12.87
CA ASN A 26 4.30 -7.68 11.44
C ASN A 26 4.06 -6.35 10.73
N THR A 27 4.79 -6.14 9.64
CA THR A 27 4.54 -5.02 8.72
C THR A 27 3.50 -5.42 7.69
N VAL A 28 2.37 -4.73 7.68
CA VAL A 28 1.30 -4.90 6.69
C VAL A 28 1.35 -3.75 5.70
N GLU A 29 1.37 -4.07 4.41
CA GLU A 29 1.19 -3.10 3.33
C GLU A 29 -0.26 -3.12 2.85
N LEU A 30 -0.95 -1.99 3.00
CA LEU A 30 -2.21 -1.73 2.32
C LEU A 30 -1.89 -1.05 0.99
N ARG A 31 -2.25 -1.70 -0.11
CA ARG A 31 -1.98 -1.23 -1.47
C ARG A 31 -3.27 -1.02 -2.25
N TRP A 32 -3.33 0.09 -2.97
CA TRP A 32 -4.39 0.41 -3.89
C TRP A 32 -3.83 0.86 -5.24
N TYR A 33 -4.41 0.36 -6.32
CA TYR A 33 -4.04 0.77 -7.67
C TYR A 33 -5.06 1.74 -8.26
N PRO A 34 -4.63 2.90 -8.81
CA PRO A 34 -5.54 3.85 -9.44
C PRO A 34 -6.38 3.27 -10.60
N GLN A 35 -5.90 2.22 -11.27
CA GLN A 35 -6.66 1.53 -12.32
C GLN A 35 -7.96 0.85 -11.83
N ASP A 36 -8.06 0.54 -10.54
CA ASP A 36 -9.24 -0.10 -9.95
C ASP A 36 -10.43 0.89 -9.83
N VAL A 37 -10.21 2.21 -10.05
CA VAL A 37 -11.29 3.23 -10.10
C VAL A 37 -12.23 3.02 -11.28
N THR A 38 -11.70 2.45 -12.36
CA THR A 38 -12.40 2.35 -13.65
C THR A 38 -12.96 0.95 -13.94
N GLU A 39 -12.92 0.03 -12.96
CA GLU A 39 -13.61 -1.28 -13.04
C GLU A 39 -15.13 -1.19 -12.84
#